data_AF-A0A060C8X2-F1
#
_entry.id   AF-A0A060C8X2-F1
#
_cell.length_a   1.000
_cell.length_b   1.000
_cell.length_c   1.000
_cell.angle_alpha   90.00
_cell.angle_beta   90.00
_cell.angle_gamma   90.00
#
_symmetry.space_group_name_H-M   'P 1'
#
loop_
_entity.id
_entity.type
_entity.pdbx_description
1 polymer ?
#
loop_
_entity_poly.entity_id
_entity_poly.type
_entity_poly.pdbx_seq_one_letter_code
_entity_poly.pdbx_strand_id
1 'polypeptide(L)'
;KWLLVAGVLLGLACSVKWSGIYAVAVLGVFVVVREWTTRRRAGHPRPLRAMLLLEAPLAFLSLVGVALVVYVASWWSWMIHPKAWGHGVSGLSGLLGVMADLWEYHVQMWQFHTHLTTPHNYQSQPWTWILQLRPTSFAYEKVGSVCGADDCVRN
;
A
#
# COMPACT_ATOMS: atom_id res chain seq x y z
N LYS A 1 16.01 -16.71 7.11
CA LYS A 1 14.61 -17.19 7.29
C LYS A 1 13.65 -16.05 7.64
N TRP A 2 14.00 -15.12 8.56
CA TRP A 2 13.11 -14.00 8.93
C TRP A 2 12.78 -12.99 7.81
N LEU A 3 13.73 -12.72 6.88
CA LEU A 3 13.52 -11.79 5.76
C LEU A 3 12.36 -12.20 4.85
N LEU A 4 12.17 -13.50 4.63
CA LEU A 4 11.06 -14.01 3.81
C LEU A 4 9.73 -13.75 4.49
N VAL A 5 9.63 -14.03 5.79
CA VAL A 5 8.43 -13.75 6.60
C VAL A 5 8.14 -12.26 6.63
N ALA A 6 9.17 -11.43 6.81
CA ALA A 6 9.04 -9.98 6.74
C ALA A 6 8.55 -9.52 5.35
N GLY A 7 9.09 -10.09 4.27
CA GLY A 7 8.63 -9.83 2.91
C GLY A 7 7.15 -10.17 2.72
N VAL A 8 6.69 -11.31 3.25
CA VAL A 8 5.26 -11.70 3.23
C VAL A 8 4.41 -10.67 3.96
N LEU A 9 4.75 -10.34 5.22
CA LEU A 9 3.97 -9.38 6.02
C LEU A 9 3.93 -7.99 5.39
N LEU A 10 5.06 -7.54 4.82
CA LEU A 10 5.13 -6.26 4.14
C LEU A 10 4.35 -6.26 2.82
N GLY A 11 4.38 -7.36 2.07
CA GLY A 11 3.54 -7.54 0.87
C GLY A 11 2.05 -7.45 1.19
N LEU A 12 1.61 -8.09 2.28
CA LEU A 12 0.24 -7.99 2.79
C LEU A 12 -0.10 -6.56 3.28
N ALA A 13 0.84 -5.87 3.91
CA ALA A 13 0.61 -4.48 4.32
C ALA A 13 0.43 -3.56 3.09
N CYS A 14 1.27 -3.75 2.06
CA CYS A 14 1.17 -3.01 0.80
C CYS A 14 -0.13 -3.31 0.04
N SER A 15 -0.66 -4.54 0.13
CA SER A 15 -1.92 -4.89 -0.54
C SER A 15 -3.15 -4.25 0.12
N VAL A 16 -3.11 -4.02 1.43
CA VAL A 16 -4.15 -3.25 2.13
C VAL A 16 -4.06 -1.77 1.79
N LYS A 17 -2.84 -1.21 1.80
CA LYS A 17 -2.60 0.20 1.47
C LYS A 17 -1.19 0.44 0.96
N TRP A 18 -1.05 1.18 -0.13
CA TRP A 18 0.25 1.45 -0.75
C TRP A 18 1.24 2.19 0.15
N SER A 19 0.77 2.88 1.20
CA SER A 19 1.63 3.46 2.23
C SER A 19 2.47 2.41 2.99
N GLY A 20 2.13 1.12 2.90
CA GLY A 20 2.98 0.03 3.38
C GLY A 20 4.40 0.03 2.77
N ILE A 21 4.59 0.66 1.60
CA ILE A 21 5.89 0.78 0.95
C ILE A 21 6.93 1.51 1.82
N TYR A 22 6.49 2.41 2.69
CA TYR A 22 7.39 3.10 3.63
C TYR A 22 8.01 2.12 4.64
N ALA A 23 7.25 1.13 5.09
CA ALA A 23 7.76 0.08 5.97
C ALA A 23 8.77 -0.82 5.24
N VAL A 24 8.53 -1.13 3.96
CA VAL A 24 9.49 -1.85 3.10
C VAL A 24 10.81 -1.07 3.00
N ALA A 25 10.74 0.23 2.72
CA ALA A 25 11.90 1.09 2.60
C ALA A 25 12.70 1.17 3.90
N VAL A 26 12.03 1.41 5.04
CA VAL A 26 12.67 1.49 6.36
C VAL A 26 13.33 0.16 6.73
N LEU A 27 12.63 -0.97 6.53
CA LEU A 27 13.21 -2.28 6.84
C LEU A 27 14.35 -2.63 5.89
N GLY A 28 14.27 -2.25 4.63
CA GLY A 28 15.36 -2.39 3.65
C GLY A 28 16.62 -1.65 4.10
N VAL A 29 16.48 -0.38 4.51
CA VAL A 29 17.60 0.40 5.06
C VAL A 29 18.15 -0.24 6.34
N PHE A 30 17.27 -0.68 7.24
CA PHE A 30 17.68 -1.38 8.47
C PHE A 30 18.51 -2.64 8.16
N VAL A 31 18.09 -3.47 7.20
CA VAL A 31 18.84 -4.66 6.77
C VAL A 31 20.22 -4.25 6.27
N VAL A 32 20.30 -3.22 5.43
CA VAL A 32 21.58 -2.74 4.90
C VAL A 32 22.53 -2.30 6.01
N VAL A 33 22.04 -1.50 6.96
CA VAL A 33 22.81 -1.01 8.10
C VAL A 33 23.25 -2.16 9.01
N ARG A 34 22.37 -3.14 9.24
CA ARG A 34 22.66 -4.34 10.05
C ARG A 34 23.78 -5.18 9.45
N GLU A 35 23.72 -5.47 8.15
CA GLU A 35 24.77 -6.27 7.48
C GLU A 35 26.11 -5.53 7.48
N TRP A 36 26.10 -4.22 7.21
CA TRP A 36 27.30 -3.40 7.28
C TRP A 36 27.94 -3.39 8.68
N THR A 37 27.15 -3.11 9.72
CA THR A 37 27.64 -3.03 11.11
C THR A 37 28.17 -4.37 11.62
N THR A 38 27.53 -5.48 11.25
CA THR A 38 27.96 -6.83 11.62
C THR A 38 29.35 -7.14 11.05
N ARG A 39 29.57 -6.85 9.77
CA ARG A 39 30.87 -7.06 9.10
C ARG A 39 31.96 -6.12 9.62
N ARG A 40 31.59 -4.87 9.94
CA ARG A 40 32.51 -3.90 10.53
C ARG A 40 33.02 -4.41 11.89
N ARG A 41 32.14 -4.97 12.72
CA ARG A 41 32.48 -5.57 14.02
C ARG A 41 33.29 -6.87 13.89
N ALA A 42 33.07 -7.63 12.83
CA ALA A 42 33.85 -8.84 12.52
C ALA A 42 35.24 -8.57 11.91
N GLY A 43 35.66 -7.30 11.77
CA GLY A 43 36.99 -6.95 11.25
C GLY A 43 37.18 -7.18 9.75
N HIS A 44 36.10 -7.29 8.97
CA HIS A 44 36.22 -7.55 7.53
C HIS A 44 36.95 -6.40 6.81
N PRO A 45 37.93 -6.66 5.93
CA PRO A 45 38.82 -5.62 5.37
C PRO A 45 38.11 -4.58 4.48
N ARG A 46 37.01 -4.97 3.82
CA ARG A 46 36.16 -4.07 3.01
C ARG A 46 34.68 -4.32 3.27
N PRO A 47 34.15 -3.90 4.44
CA PRO A 47 32.84 -4.35 4.91
C PRO A 47 31.69 -3.81 4.04
N LEU A 48 31.80 -2.56 3.56
CA LEU A 48 30.79 -1.96 2.68
C LEU A 48 30.73 -2.62 1.30
N ARG A 49 31.88 -2.85 0.65
CA ARG A 49 31.91 -3.48 -0.69
C ARG A 49 31.39 -4.91 -0.66
N ALA A 50 31.78 -5.68 0.35
CA ALA A 50 31.32 -7.06 0.51
C ALA A 50 29.81 -7.12 0.78
N MET A 51 29.30 -6.23 1.61
CA MET A 51 27.87 -6.11 1.88
C MET A 51 27.08 -5.73 0.62
N LEU A 52 27.50 -4.71 -0.13
CA LEU A 52 26.78 -4.22 -1.31
C LEU A 52 26.73 -5.20 -2.48
N LEU A 53 27.81 -5.93 -2.73
CA LEU A 53 27.90 -6.80 -3.92
C LEU A 53 27.37 -8.22 -3.70
N LEU A 54 27.50 -8.75 -2.48
CA LEU A 54 27.20 -10.15 -2.21
C LEU A 54 25.88 -10.34 -1.46
N GLU A 55 25.59 -9.49 -0.47
CA GLU A 55 24.45 -9.68 0.43
C GLU A 55 23.26 -8.78 0.08
N ALA A 56 23.51 -7.52 -0.28
CA ALA A 56 22.44 -6.58 -0.60
C ALA A 56 21.50 -7.09 -1.69
N PRO A 57 21.98 -7.70 -2.80
CA PRO A 57 21.09 -8.19 -3.85
C PRO A 57 20.21 -9.35 -3.35
N LEU A 58 20.78 -10.30 -2.61
CA LEU A 58 20.03 -11.44 -2.10
C LEU A 58 19.03 -11.02 -1.01
N ALA A 59 19.42 -10.11 -0.14
CA ALA A 59 18.56 -9.54 0.89
C ALA A 59 17.41 -8.72 0.27
N PHE A 60 17.72 -7.94 -0.77
CA PHE A 60 16.72 -7.19 -1.55
C PHE A 60 15.72 -8.12 -2.21
N LEU A 61 16.17 -9.17 -2.91
CA LEU A 61 15.29 -10.15 -3.54
C LEU A 61 14.43 -10.90 -2.49
N SER A 62 15.03 -11.26 -1.36
CA SER A 62 14.32 -11.94 -0.27
C SER A 62 13.24 -11.08 0.39
N LEU A 63 13.43 -9.76 0.44
CA LEU A 63 12.49 -8.85 1.07
C LEU A 63 11.51 -8.25 0.07
N VAL A 64 12.03 -7.52 -0.91
CA VAL A 64 11.26 -6.78 -1.92
C VAL A 64 10.67 -7.73 -2.95
N GLY A 65 11.44 -8.73 -3.41
CA GLY A 65 10.92 -9.72 -4.35
C GLY A 65 9.77 -10.53 -3.76
N VAL A 66 9.91 -11.00 -2.52
CA VAL A 66 8.82 -11.70 -1.82
C VAL A 66 7.62 -10.77 -1.58
N ALA A 67 7.84 -9.53 -1.15
CA ALA A 67 6.75 -8.57 -0.96
C ALA A 67 5.99 -8.29 -2.26
N LEU A 68 6.70 -8.17 -3.39
CA LEU A 68 6.09 -7.98 -4.71
C LEU A 68 5.26 -9.20 -5.12
N VAL A 69 5.78 -10.41 -4.96
CA VAL A 69 5.03 -11.65 -5.26
C VAL A 69 3.77 -11.74 -4.41
N VAL A 70 3.87 -11.47 -3.11
CA VAL A 70 2.72 -11.49 -2.19
C VAL A 70 1.70 -10.41 -2.56
N TYR A 71 2.16 -9.22 -2.90
CA TYR A 71 1.30 -8.13 -3.38
C TYR A 71 0.52 -8.57 -4.63
N VAL A 72 1.20 -9.05 -5.67
CA VAL A 72 0.55 -9.50 -6.91
C VAL A 72 -0.38 -10.69 -6.66
N ALA A 73 0.03 -11.64 -5.82
CA ALA A 73 -0.80 -12.79 -5.45
C ALA A 73 -2.09 -12.38 -4.70
N SER A 74 -2.07 -11.28 -3.95
CA SER A 74 -3.26 -10.77 -3.27
C SER A 74 -4.35 -10.29 -4.23
N TRP A 75 -4.00 -9.99 -5.49
CA TRP A 75 -4.92 -9.63 -6.56
C TRP A 75 -5.50 -10.84 -7.30
N TRP A 76 -5.22 -12.06 -6.85
CA TRP A 76 -5.69 -13.30 -7.49
C TRP A 76 -7.21 -13.31 -7.73
N SER A 77 -7.99 -12.87 -6.75
CA SER A 77 -9.46 -12.84 -6.87
C SER A 77 -9.95 -11.91 -7.98
N TRP A 78 -9.28 -10.77 -8.20
CA TRP A 78 -9.57 -9.87 -9.31
C TRP A 78 -9.22 -10.54 -10.64
N MET A 79 -8.01 -11.12 -10.75
CA MET A 79 -7.48 -11.74 -11.97
C MET A 79 -8.37 -12.86 -12.53
N ILE A 80 -8.99 -13.66 -11.65
CA ILE A 80 -9.84 -14.79 -12.06
C ILE A 80 -11.27 -14.38 -12.36
N HIS A 81 -11.71 -13.20 -11.92
CA HIS A 81 -13.12 -12.83 -11.94
C HIS A 81 -13.46 -12.09 -13.25
N PRO A 82 -14.22 -12.68 -14.18
CA PRO A 82 -14.38 -12.13 -15.54
C PRO A 82 -15.11 -10.78 -15.60
N LYS A 83 -15.89 -10.47 -14.55
CA LYS A 83 -16.65 -9.21 -14.43
C LYS A 83 -15.96 -8.20 -13.51
N ALA A 84 -14.70 -8.44 -13.14
CA ALA A 84 -13.96 -7.47 -12.35
C ALA A 84 -13.80 -6.17 -13.16
N TRP A 85 -13.87 -5.04 -12.46
CA TRP A 85 -13.73 -3.73 -13.10
C TRP A 85 -12.37 -3.62 -13.81
N GLY A 86 -12.39 -3.11 -15.04
CA GLY A 86 -11.19 -2.92 -15.85
C GLY A 86 -10.66 -4.17 -16.57
N HIS A 87 -11.34 -5.32 -16.50
CA HIS A 87 -10.95 -6.49 -17.28
C HIS A 87 -11.30 -6.34 -18.77
N GLY A 88 -10.40 -6.81 -19.64
CA GLY A 88 -10.54 -6.84 -21.09
C GLY A 88 -10.24 -5.52 -21.80
N VAL A 89 -9.80 -4.48 -21.09
CA VAL A 89 -9.59 -3.14 -21.65
C VAL A 89 -8.36 -3.05 -22.55
N SER A 90 -7.33 -3.87 -22.29
CA SER A 90 -6.10 -3.91 -23.09
C SER A 90 -6.27 -4.59 -24.45
N GLY A 91 -7.34 -5.38 -24.65
CA GLY A 91 -7.54 -6.19 -25.85
C GLY A 91 -6.57 -7.35 -26.03
N LEU A 92 -5.62 -7.53 -25.11
CA LEU A 92 -4.68 -8.65 -25.07
C LEU A 92 -5.35 -9.87 -24.41
N SER A 93 -4.89 -11.06 -24.76
CA SER A 93 -5.41 -12.33 -24.21
C SER A 93 -4.41 -13.02 -23.29
N GLY A 94 -4.92 -13.97 -22.51
CA GLY A 94 -4.12 -14.78 -21.59
C GLY A 94 -3.49 -13.95 -20.45
N LEU A 95 -2.39 -14.47 -19.89
CA LEU A 95 -1.71 -13.85 -18.75
C LEU A 95 -1.24 -12.43 -19.03
N LEU A 96 -0.76 -12.17 -20.25
CA LEU A 96 -0.31 -10.84 -20.65
C LEU A 96 -1.46 -9.83 -20.66
N GLY A 97 -2.64 -10.23 -21.13
CA GLY A 97 -3.84 -9.38 -21.05
C GLY A 97 -4.26 -9.07 -19.63
N VAL A 98 -4.32 -10.09 -18.77
CA VAL A 98 -4.68 -9.91 -17.35
C VAL A 98 -3.68 -8.97 -16.64
N MET A 99 -2.38 -9.12 -16.90
CA MET A 99 -1.37 -8.23 -16.30
C MET A 99 -1.42 -6.81 -16.85
N ALA A 100 -1.70 -6.65 -18.14
CA ALA A 100 -1.87 -5.33 -18.77
C ALA A 100 -3.11 -4.61 -18.23
N ASP A 101 -4.24 -5.32 -18.11
CA ASP A 101 -5.47 -4.80 -17.50
C ASP A 101 -5.27 -4.44 -16.03
N LEU A 102 -4.53 -5.28 -15.27
CA LEU A 102 -4.22 -5.01 -13.88
C LEU A 102 -3.38 -3.74 -13.73
N TRP A 103 -2.39 -3.57 -14.61
CA TRP A 103 -1.55 -2.37 -14.65
C TRP A 103 -2.37 -1.13 -14.95
N GLU A 104 -3.22 -1.18 -15.98
CA GLU A 104 -4.12 -0.08 -16.35
C GLU A 104 -5.05 0.27 -15.18
N TYR A 105 -5.58 -0.73 -14.47
CA TYR A 105 -6.38 -0.49 -13.29
C TYR A 105 -5.59 0.19 -12.17
N HIS A 106 -4.33 -0.20 -11.93
CA HIS A 106 -3.46 0.49 -10.98
C HIS A 106 -3.17 1.94 -11.37
N VAL A 107 -3.00 2.22 -12.66
CA VAL A 107 -2.85 3.59 -13.17
C VAL A 107 -4.09 4.41 -12.86
N GLN A 108 -5.29 3.88 -13.12
CA GLN A 108 -6.55 4.54 -12.79
C GLN A 108 -6.69 4.80 -11.29
N MET A 109 -6.36 3.82 -10.45
CA MET A 109 -6.35 3.98 -8.98
C MET A 109 -5.39 5.09 -8.55
N TRP A 110 -4.17 5.14 -9.09
CA TRP A 110 -3.20 6.19 -8.79
C TRP A 110 -3.70 7.57 -9.20
N GLN A 111 -4.24 7.69 -10.40
CA GLN A 111 -4.80 8.95 -10.91
C GLN A 111 -5.92 9.47 -10.01
N PHE A 112 -6.86 8.59 -9.62
CA PHE A 112 -7.93 8.96 -8.69
C PHE A 112 -7.38 9.46 -7.35
N HIS A 113 -6.47 8.71 -6.71
CA HIS A 113 -5.97 9.07 -5.37
C HIS A 113 -5.07 10.31 -5.36
N THR A 114 -4.41 10.63 -6.47
CA THR A 114 -3.56 11.83 -6.57
C THR A 114 -4.31 13.08 -7.03
N HIS A 115 -5.52 12.93 -7.59
CA HIS A 115 -6.32 14.05 -8.10
C HIS A 115 -7.64 14.27 -7.35
N LEU A 116 -8.00 13.43 -6.37
CA LEU A 116 -9.17 13.63 -5.53
C LEU A 116 -8.96 14.82 -4.57
N THR A 117 -9.43 16.00 -4.99
CA THR A 117 -9.26 17.28 -4.26
C THR A 117 -10.59 17.95 -3.89
N THR A 118 -11.72 17.31 -4.20
CA THR A 118 -13.06 17.84 -3.92
C THR A 118 -13.26 18.03 -2.42
N PRO A 119 -13.60 19.26 -1.94
CA PRO A 119 -13.84 19.49 -0.52
C PRO A 119 -15.16 18.84 -0.06
N HIS A 120 -15.18 18.35 1.18
CA HIS A 120 -16.43 17.94 1.83
C HIS A 120 -16.53 18.40 3.29
N ASN A 121 -17.76 18.63 3.77
CA ASN A 121 -18.03 19.22 5.07
C ASN A 121 -17.54 18.40 6.27
N TYR A 122 -17.30 17.10 6.09
CA TYR A 122 -16.83 16.22 7.16
C TYR A 122 -15.33 15.85 7.03
N GLN A 123 -14.54 16.57 6.20
CA GLN A 123 -13.11 16.25 6.07
C GLN A 123 -12.35 16.63 7.33
N SER A 124 -11.57 15.69 7.87
CA SER A 124 -10.73 15.88 9.05
C SER A 124 -9.26 15.99 8.66
N GLN A 125 -8.47 16.57 9.56
CA GLN A 125 -7.04 16.75 9.36
C GLN A 125 -6.25 15.66 10.09
N PRO A 126 -5.20 15.08 9.48
CA PRO A 126 -4.49 13.93 10.05
C PRO A 126 -3.98 14.11 11.49
N TRP A 127 -3.50 15.31 11.83
CA TRP A 127 -2.98 15.59 13.17
C TRP A 127 -4.07 15.61 14.26
N THR A 128 -5.35 15.72 13.88
CA THR A 128 -6.48 15.71 14.82
C THR A 128 -6.98 14.30 15.14
N TRP A 129 -6.55 13.28 14.38
CA TRP A 129 -7.12 11.92 14.45
C TRP A 129 -6.86 11.22 15.77
N ILE A 130 -5.66 11.38 16.36
CA ILE A 130 -5.29 10.72 17.63
C ILE A 130 -6.22 11.15 18.77
N LEU A 131 -6.67 12.41 18.75
CA LEU A 131 -7.57 12.98 19.73
C LEU A 131 -9.05 12.89 19.30
N GLN A 132 -9.33 12.33 18.12
CA GLN A 132 -10.66 12.20 17.54
C GLN A 132 -11.49 13.50 17.57
N LEU A 133 -10.85 14.66 17.34
CA LEU A 133 -11.46 15.97 17.57
C LEU A 133 -12.61 16.33 16.62
N ARG A 134 -12.74 15.63 15.49
CA ARG A 134 -13.76 15.90 14.47
C ARG A 134 -14.49 14.61 14.10
N PRO A 135 -15.78 14.47 14.47
CA PRO A 135 -16.58 13.33 14.05
C PRO A 135 -17.01 13.45 12.57
N THR A 136 -17.28 12.31 11.96
CA THR A 136 -17.79 12.20 10.58
C THR A 136 -19.24 11.72 10.62
N SER A 137 -20.14 12.43 9.94
CA SER A 137 -21.53 11.98 9.78
C SER A 137 -21.62 10.91 8.69
N PHE A 138 -22.30 9.80 8.96
CA PHE A 138 -22.51 8.72 7.98
C PHE A 138 -23.88 8.78 7.31
N ALA A 139 -24.92 9.05 8.09
CA ALA A 139 -26.29 9.18 7.62
C ALA A 139 -27.04 10.17 8.49
N TYR A 140 -27.97 10.89 7.88
CA TYR A 140 -28.93 11.73 8.56
C TYR A 140 -30.22 11.76 7.74
N GLU A 141 -31.36 11.86 8.41
CA GLU A 141 -32.65 12.10 7.78
C GLU A 141 -33.03 13.56 7.98
N LYS A 142 -33.32 14.27 6.88
CA LYS A 142 -33.98 15.57 7.00
C LYS A 142 -35.38 15.35 7.53
N VAL A 143 -35.64 15.87 8.72
CA VAL A 143 -36.99 15.94 9.31
C VAL A 143 -37.51 17.35 9.11
N GLY A 144 -38.83 17.51 8.98
CA GLY A 144 -39.46 18.83 8.84
C GLY A 144 -39.29 19.71 10.09
N SER A 145 -40.23 20.63 10.32
CA SER A 145 -40.20 21.63 11.41
C SER A 145 -40.27 21.08 12.85
N VAL A 146 -39.91 19.81 13.07
CA VAL A 146 -39.94 19.10 14.35
C VAL A 146 -39.01 19.75 15.39
N CYS A 147 -37.90 20.37 14.97
CA CYS A 147 -36.99 21.09 15.87
C CYS A 147 -37.02 22.62 15.73
N GLY A 148 -38.02 23.19 15.05
CA GLY A 148 -38.18 24.66 14.96
C GLY A 148 -37.15 25.39 14.09
N ALA A 149 -36.32 24.67 13.35
CA ALA A 149 -35.38 25.21 12.35
C ALA A 149 -35.75 24.73 10.94
N ASP A 150 -35.39 25.51 9.91
CA ASP A 150 -35.72 25.22 8.50
C ASP A 150 -35.00 23.97 7.95
N ASP A 151 -33.81 23.65 8.47
CA ASP A 151 -33.03 22.45 8.13
C ASP A 151 -32.83 21.58 9.37
N CYS A 152 -33.87 20.84 9.74
CA CYS A 152 -33.82 19.91 10.86
C CYS A 152 -33.31 18.53 10.41
N VAL A 153 -32.47 17.91 11.22
CA VAL A 153 -31.85 16.61 10.91
C VAL A 153 -31.90 15.68 12.11
N ARG A 154 -32.24 14.42 11.86
CA ARG A 154 -32.23 13.33 12.86
C ARG A 154 -31.23 12.27 12.43
N ASN A 155 -30.44 11.78 13.40
CA ASN A 155 -29.51 10.64 13.23
C ASN A 155 -30.14 9.36 13.75
#